data_AF-A0AAJ1JVE9-F1
#
_entry.id   AF-A0AAJ1JVE9-F1
#
_cell.length_a   1.000
_cell.length_b   1.000
_cell.length_c   1.000
_cell.angle_alpha   90.00
_cell.angle_beta   90.00
_cell.angle_gamma   90.00
#
_symmetry.space_group_name_H-M   'P 1'
#
loop_
_entity.id
_entity.type
_entity.pdbx_description
1 polymer ?
#
loop_
_entity_poly.entity_id
_entity_poly.type
_entity_poly.pdbx_seq_one_letter_code
_entity_poly.pdbx_strand_id
1 'polypeptide(L)' 'MSMKLSNSLYIHLHRIDIEGNELYVQLVDDYKKQRNITEELKVNKPFEWVREMNNINNCIEELIIKEIINI' A
#
# COMPACT_ATOMS: atom_id res chain seq x y z
N MET A 1 19.93 25.09 -17.96
CA MET A 1 20.04 23.65 -18.27
C MET A 1 19.59 22.86 -17.03
N SER A 2 18.28 22.87 -16.70
CA SER A 2 17.75 22.23 -15.47
C SER A 2 16.38 21.54 -15.63
N MET A 3 15.63 21.81 -16.71
CA MET A 3 14.31 21.20 -16.96
C MET A 3 14.32 19.72 -17.40
N LYS A 4 15.49 19.15 -17.77
CA LYS A 4 15.57 17.75 -18.23
C LYS A 4 15.75 16.73 -17.09
N LEU A 5 16.42 17.11 -15.99
CA LEU A 5 16.55 16.23 -14.83
C LEU A 5 15.22 16.06 -14.10
N SER A 6 14.43 17.14 -13.98
CA SER A 6 13.13 17.11 -13.30
C SER A 6 12.13 16.20 -14.00
N ASN A 7 12.10 16.18 -15.34
CA ASN A 7 11.13 15.37 -16.09
C ASN A 7 11.45 13.87 -15.98
N SER A 8 12.73 13.49 -16.04
CA SER A 8 13.14 12.08 -15.88
C SER A 8 12.93 11.59 -14.44
N LEU A 9 13.24 12.42 -13.44
CA LEU A 9 13.02 12.09 -12.04
C LEU A 9 11.53 12.00 -11.72
N TYR A 10 10.72 12.91 -12.26
CA TYR A 10 9.26 12.89 -12.12
C TYR A 10 8.65 11.62 -12.72
N ILE A 11 9.04 11.24 -13.93
CA ILE A 11 8.57 10.00 -14.56
C ILE A 11 8.96 8.78 -13.71
N HIS A 12 10.18 8.77 -13.16
CA HIS A 12 10.64 7.68 -12.32
C HIS A 12 9.86 7.58 -11.00
N LEU A 13 9.64 8.71 -10.32
CA LEU A 13 8.83 8.79 -9.10
C LEU A 13 7.38 8.39 -9.36
N HIS A 14 6.78 8.89 -10.45
CA HIS A 14 5.41 8.56 -10.83
C HIS A 14 5.25 7.08 -11.17
N ARG A 15 6.27 6.45 -11.78
CA ARG A 15 6.27 5.02 -12.04
C ARG A 15 6.34 4.21 -10.74
N ILE A 16 7.21 4.59 -9.81
CA ILE A 16 7.29 3.97 -8.47
C ILE A 16 5.96 4.12 -7.72
N ASP A 17 5.33 5.29 -7.81
CA ASP A 17 4.04 5.57 -7.16
C ASP A 17 2.91 4.70 -7.74
N ILE A 18 2.87 4.54 -9.07
CA ILE A 18 1.92 3.61 -9.72
C ILE A 18 2.20 2.17 -9.30
N GLU A 19 3.45 1.70 -9.45
CA GLU A 19 3.82 0.31 -9.12
C GLU A 19 3.52 0.00 -7.64
N GLY A 20 3.81 0.94 -6.73
CA GLY A 20 3.51 0.84 -5.31
C GLY A 20 2.03 0.81 -5.00
N ASN A 21 1.25 1.68 -5.63
CA ASN A 21 -0.19 1.73 -5.38
C ASN A 21 -0.93 0.52 -5.97
N GLU A 22 -0.49 0.00 -7.13
CA GLU A 22 -1.03 -1.24 -7.70
C GLU A 22 -0.77 -2.44 -6.79
N LEU A 23 0.47 -2.58 -6.30
CA LEU A 23 0.84 -3.63 -5.34
C LEU A 23 0.10 -3.47 -4.01
N TYR A 24 -0.06 -2.23 -3.52
CA TYR A 24 -0.83 -1.95 -2.31
C TYR A 24 -2.27 -2.42 -2.44
N VAL A 25 -2.95 -2.09 -3.54
CA VAL A 25 -4.34 -2.51 -3.77
C VAL A 25 -4.48 -4.03 -3.80
N GLN A 26 -3.56 -4.72 -4.49
CA GLN A 26 -3.55 -6.18 -4.56
C GLN A 26 -3.34 -6.81 -3.18
N LEU A 27 -2.31 -6.37 -2.45
CA LEU A 27 -1.99 -6.89 -1.13
C LEU A 27 -3.10 -6.61 -0.12
N VAL A 28 -3.73 -5.43 -0.14
CA VAL A 28 -4.85 -5.12 0.75
C VAL A 28 -6.01 -6.09 0.54
N ASP A 29 -6.34 -6.42 -0.71
CA ASP A 29 -7.42 -7.37 -1.02
C ASP A 29 -7.08 -8.80 -0.54
N ASP A 30 -5.84 -9.23 -0.76
CA ASP A 30 -5.37 -10.55 -0.31
C ASP A 30 -5.34 -10.68 1.21
N TYR A 31 -4.83 -9.67 1.91
CA TYR A 31 -4.77 -9.66 3.37
C TYR A 31 -6.16 -9.53 4.00
N LYS A 32 -7.10 -8.78 3.38
CA LYS A 32 -8.50 -8.74 3.83
C LYS A 32 -9.16 -10.11 3.75
N LYS A 33 -8.93 -10.85 2.65
CA LYS A 33 -9.42 -12.23 2.51
C LYS A 33 -8.78 -13.16 3.52
N GLN A 34 -7.45 -13.09 3.69
CA GLN A 34 -6.71 -13.96 4.60
C GLN A 34 -7.11 -13.75 6.07
N ARG A 35 -7.36 -12.51 6.48
CA ARG A 35 -7.75 -12.16 7.85
C ARG A 35 -9.26 -12.11 8.09
N ASN A 36 -10.08 -12.49 7.10
CA ASN A 36 -11.54 -12.40 7.16
C ASN A 36 -12.03 -11.02 7.65
N ILE A 37 -11.40 -9.94 7.19
CA ILE A 37 -11.89 -8.59 7.49
C ILE A 37 -13.13 -8.34 6.64
N THR A 38 -14.29 -8.59 7.22
CA THR A 38 -15.59 -8.38 6.59
C THR A 38 -16.17 -7.01 6.95
N GLU A 39 -17.09 -6.50 6.11
CA GLU A 39 -17.88 -5.32 6.47
C GLU A 39 -18.75 -5.57 7.73
N GLU A 40 -19.07 -6.83 8.06
CA GLU A 40 -19.70 -7.17 9.34
C GLU A 40 -18.80 -6.89 10.55
N LEU A 41 -17.49 -7.14 10.44
CA LEU A 41 -16.53 -6.79 11.49
C LEU A 41 -16.47 -5.27 11.67
N LYS A 42 -16.55 -4.52 10.58
CA LYS A 42 -16.55 -3.05 10.58
C LYS A 42 -17.77 -2.47 11.31
N VAL A 43 -18.95 -3.05 11.12
CA VAL A 43 -20.19 -2.62 11.76
C VAL A 43 -20.25 -3.04 13.23
N ASN A 44 -19.88 -4.29 13.54
CA ASN A 44 -19.99 -4.81 14.90
C ASN A 44 -18.83 -4.37 15.81
N LYS A 45 -17.63 -4.19 15.25
CA LYS A 45 -16.41 -3.88 15.99
C LYS A 45 -15.48 -2.93 15.22
N PRO A 46 -15.88 -1.65 15.04
CA PRO A 46 -15.12 -0.67 14.27
C PRO A 46 -13.68 -0.47 14.76
N PHE A 47 -13.44 -0.51 16.08
CA PHE A 47 -12.08 -0.38 16.64
C PHE A 47 -11.16 -1.57 16.32
N GLU A 48 -11.68 -2.81 16.38
CA GLU A 48 -10.91 -4.00 15.98
C GLU A 48 -10.68 -3.99 14.46
N TRP A 49 -11.66 -3.56 13.68
CA TRP A 49 -11.52 -3.40 12.24
C TRP A 49 -10.40 -2.40 11.88
N VAL A 50 -10.39 -1.22 12.50
CA VAL A 50 -9.32 -0.22 12.28
C VAL A 50 -7.97 -0.77 12.72
N ARG A 51 -7.90 -1.48 13.86
CA ARG A 51 -6.65 -2.10 14.34
C ARG A 51 -6.11 -3.12 13.35
N GLU A 52 -6.96 -4.02 12.86
CA GLU A 52 -6.53 -5.04 11.89
C GLU A 52 -6.20 -4.43 10.53
N MET A 53 -6.95 -3.42 10.09
CA MET A 53 -6.63 -2.68 8.86
C MET A 53 -5.28 -1.95 8.97
N ASN A 54 -4.98 -1.35 10.13
CA ASN A 54 -3.68 -0.74 10.39
C ASN A 54 -2.56 -1.78 10.42
N ASN A 55 -2.78 -2.95 11.01
CA ASN A 55 -1.80 -4.04 11.00
C ASN A 55 -1.49 -4.51 9.57
N ILE A 56 -2.53 -4.63 8.73
CA ILE A 56 -2.38 -4.98 7.32
C ILE A 56 -1.58 -3.90 6.58
N ASN A 57 -1.97 -2.62 6.74
CA ASN A 57 -1.27 -1.52 6.09
C ASN A 57 0.21 -1.48 6.48
N ASN A 58 0.54 -1.66 7.75
CA ASN A 58 1.94 -1.66 8.21
C ASN A 58 2.74 -2.82 7.57
N CYS A 59 2.17 -4.02 7.47
CA CYS A 59 2.82 -5.14 6.77
C CYS A 59 3.02 -4.84 5.28
N ILE A 60 2.02 -4.24 4.63
CA ILE A 60 2.06 -3.93 3.20
C ILE A 60 3.07 -2.83 2.91
N GLU A 61 3.12 -1.77 3.71
CA GLU A 61 4.11 -0.70 3.60
C GLU A 61 5.53 -1.26 3.71
N GLU A 62 5.79 -2.13 4.70
CA GLU A 62 7.10 -2.79 4.83
C GLU A 62 7.46 -3.63 3.60
N LEU A 63 6.49 -4.35 3.01
CA LEU A 63 6.70 -5.15 1.81
C LEU A 63 6.98 -4.26 0.59
N ILE A 64 6.19 -3.22 0.38
CA ILE A 64 6.35 -2.28 -0.75
C ILE A 64 7.69 -1.54 -0.66
N ILE A 65 8.09 -1.12 0.54
CA ILE A 65 9.39 -0.47 0.76
C ILE A 65 10.54 -1.42 0.38
N LYS A 66 10.44 -2.69 0.79
CA LYS A 66 11.45 -3.72 0.44
C LYS A 66 11.48 -4.03 -1.05
N GLU A 67 10.32 -4.20 -1.69
CA GLU A 67 10.24 -4.63 -3.09
C GLU A 67 10.54 -3.50 -4.08
N ILE A 68 10.07 -2.28 -3.82
CA ILE A 68 10.11 -1.18 -4.80
C ILE A 68 11.22 -0.19 -4.51
N ILE A 69 11.40 0.17 -3.24
CA ILE A 69 12.38 1.21 -2.84
C ILE A 69 13.74 0.57 -2.53
N ASN A 70 13.76 -0.72 -2.18
CA ASN A 70 14.97 -1.53 -1.99
C ASN A 70 15.97 -0.86 -1.03
N ILE A 71 15.47 -0.40 0.12
CA ILE A 71 16.23 0.25 1.21
C ILE A 71 16.83 -0.80 2.15
#